data_AF-A0A7W7IJZ9-F1
#
_entry.id   AF-A0A7W7IJZ9-F1
#
_cell.length_a   1.000
_cell.length_b   1.000
_cell.length_c   1.000
_cell.angle_alpha   90.00
_cell.angle_beta   90.00
_cell.angle_gamma   90.00
#
_symmetry.space_group_name_H-M   'P 1'
#
loop_
_entity.id
_entity.type
_entity.pdbx_description
1 polymer ?
#
loop_
_entity_poly.entity_id
_entity_poly.type
_entity_poly.pdbx_seq_one_letter_code
_entity_poly.pdbx_strand_id
1 'polypeptide(L)'
;MATGKTTTTTSAQVTTSGRNVIAELAYLTRVLKAPSLAASIERLAERARAESWTHEEFLAACLQREVAAREAHGGEGRIKAARFPARKSLEDFDYDHQRSLKRDVIAHLGTLDFVTAKENVIFLGPPGTGKTHLSTGLGIRACQAGHRVAFATAAEWVARLADAHAAGRLQEELVKLSRIPVLVVDEVGYIPFKAEAANLFFQLVSSRYERASLIVTSNMPFGRWGEVFGDDVVAAAMIDRLVHHAEVISLKGDSYRLKNRDLGRPPAARNDHEQ
;
A
#
# COMPACT_ATOMS: atom_id res chain seq x y z
N MET A 1 84.72 -29.02 36.49
CA MET A 1 84.30 -29.84 35.33
C MET A 1 82.81 -30.07 35.42
N ALA A 2 82.07 -29.54 34.45
CA ALA A 2 80.61 -29.67 34.36
C ALA A 2 80.25 -30.96 33.61
N THR A 3 79.13 -31.59 33.97
CA THR A 3 78.29 -32.37 33.04
C THR A 3 76.92 -32.59 33.67
N GLY A 4 75.96 -31.78 33.23
CA GLY A 4 74.55 -31.85 33.62
C GLY A 4 73.80 -32.96 32.87
N LYS A 5 72.85 -33.59 33.58
CA LYS A 5 71.89 -34.54 33.03
C LYS A 5 70.84 -33.80 32.19
N THR A 6 70.71 -34.21 30.93
CA THR A 6 69.66 -33.79 29.99
C THR A 6 68.32 -34.37 30.44
N THR A 7 67.36 -33.50 30.77
CA THR A 7 65.95 -33.86 30.97
C THR A 7 65.15 -33.31 29.79
N THR A 8 64.33 -34.20 29.23
CA THR A 8 63.42 -34.05 28.10
C THR A 8 62.46 -32.86 28.26
N THR A 9 62.15 -32.14 27.17
CA THR A 9 60.83 -31.49 27.04
C THR A 9 60.41 -31.48 25.56
N THR A 10 59.54 -32.44 25.24
CA THR A 10 58.71 -32.47 24.03
C THR A 10 57.75 -31.26 24.08
N SER A 11 57.87 -30.36 23.12
CA SER A 11 56.96 -29.24 22.93
C SER A 11 55.63 -29.74 22.35
N ALA A 12 54.59 -29.76 23.18
CA ALA A 12 53.22 -29.97 22.74
C ALA A 12 52.75 -28.73 21.95
N GLN A 13 52.42 -28.91 20.68
CA GLN A 13 51.69 -27.93 19.89
C GLN A 13 50.29 -27.74 20.47
N VAL A 14 50.01 -26.52 20.94
CA VAL A 14 48.68 -26.11 21.39
C VAL A 14 47.80 -25.93 20.15
N THR A 15 46.91 -26.89 19.89
CA THR A 15 45.81 -26.74 18.94
C THR A 15 44.78 -25.80 19.56
N THR A 16 44.81 -24.52 19.18
CA THR A 16 43.71 -23.60 19.45
C THR A 16 42.48 -24.14 18.75
N SER A 17 41.50 -24.65 19.51
CA SER A 17 40.19 -25.04 19.01
C SER A 17 39.54 -23.83 18.34
N GLY A 18 39.74 -23.67 17.04
CA GLY A 18 39.33 -22.49 16.28
C GLY A 18 37.82 -22.34 16.32
N ARG A 19 37.34 -21.24 16.90
CA ARG A 19 35.94 -20.82 16.75
C ARG A 19 35.62 -20.78 15.26
N ASN A 20 34.69 -21.61 14.81
CA ASN A 20 34.17 -21.53 13.47
C ASN A 20 33.18 -20.36 13.40
N VAL A 21 33.73 -19.14 13.27
CA VAL A 21 32.98 -17.88 13.24
C VAL A 21 31.95 -17.90 12.10
N ILE A 22 32.23 -18.58 10.98
CA ILE A 22 31.30 -18.71 9.86
C ILE A 22 30.06 -19.51 10.27
N ALA A 23 30.24 -20.66 10.93
CA ALA A 23 29.13 -21.46 11.43
C ALA A 23 28.32 -20.73 12.51
N GLU A 24 29.01 -19.96 13.36
CA GLU A 24 28.38 -19.12 14.38
C GLU A 24 27.53 -18.00 13.74
N LEU A 25 28.06 -17.30 12.74
CA LEU A 25 27.33 -16.27 11.98
C LEU A 25 26.12 -16.86 11.25
N ALA A 26 26.25 -18.04 10.65
CA ALA A 26 25.13 -18.73 10.01
C ALA A 26 24.02 -19.11 11.03
N TYR A 27 24.41 -19.58 12.22
CA TYR A 27 23.46 -19.87 13.30
C TYR A 27 22.77 -18.59 13.80
N LEU A 28 23.53 -17.55 14.13
CA LEU A 28 23.01 -16.30 14.69
C LEU A 28 22.06 -15.60 13.71
N THR A 29 22.45 -15.49 12.43
CA THR A 29 21.59 -14.88 11.41
C THR A 29 20.30 -15.66 11.20
N ARG A 30 20.32 -16.99 11.27
CA ARG A 30 19.10 -17.82 11.21
C ARG A 30 18.18 -17.57 12.41
N VAL A 31 18.71 -17.56 13.63
CA VAL A 31 17.92 -17.34 14.86
C VAL A 31 17.31 -15.93 14.88
N LEU A 32 18.07 -14.92 14.44
CA LEU A 32 17.61 -13.53 14.32
C LEU A 32 16.68 -13.29 13.13
N LYS A 33 16.40 -14.32 12.30
CA LYS A 33 15.64 -14.23 11.05
C LYS A 33 16.21 -13.14 10.13
N ALA A 34 17.52 -13.15 9.93
CA ALA A 34 18.28 -12.19 9.13
C ALA A 34 18.84 -12.80 7.83
N PRO A 35 17.99 -13.26 6.89
CA PRO A 35 18.43 -14.00 5.71
C PRO A 35 19.17 -13.11 4.69
N SER A 36 18.88 -11.82 4.61
CA SER A 36 19.58 -10.90 3.69
C SER A 36 21.01 -10.69 4.16
N LEU A 37 21.20 -10.48 5.47
CA LEU A 37 22.53 -10.43 6.07
C LEU A 37 23.29 -11.73 5.85
N ALA A 38 22.67 -12.88 6.14
CA ALA A 38 23.30 -14.20 5.94
C ALA A 38 23.85 -14.39 4.50
N ALA A 39 23.10 -13.94 3.49
CA ALA A 39 23.51 -14.03 2.08
C ALA A 39 24.54 -12.98 1.64
N SER A 40 24.76 -11.92 2.42
CA SER A 40 25.65 -10.81 2.04
C SER A 40 26.90 -10.66 2.91
N ILE A 41 26.98 -11.34 4.05
CA ILE A 41 27.99 -11.11 5.08
C ILE A 41 29.42 -11.27 4.57
N GLU A 42 29.68 -12.27 3.72
CA GLU A 42 31.00 -12.51 3.12
C GLU A 42 31.42 -11.34 2.22
N ARG A 43 30.55 -10.93 1.30
CA ARG A 43 30.79 -9.78 0.41
C ARG A 43 30.95 -8.47 1.17
N LEU A 44 30.17 -8.26 2.23
CA LEU A 44 30.31 -7.08 3.09
C LEU A 44 31.64 -7.09 3.85
N ALA A 45 32.09 -8.25 4.32
CA ALA A 45 33.36 -8.38 5.03
C ALA A 45 34.56 -8.16 4.10
N GLU A 46 34.49 -8.64 2.85
CA GLU A 46 35.50 -8.36 1.82
C GLU A 46 35.58 -6.87 1.51
N ARG A 47 34.43 -6.23 1.30
CA ARG A 47 34.35 -4.79 1.06
C ARG A 47 34.89 -3.98 2.23
N ALA A 48 34.53 -4.33 3.46
CA ALA A 48 35.04 -3.68 4.66
C ALA A 48 36.57 -3.73 4.76
N ARG A 49 37.17 -4.87 4.39
CA ARG A 49 38.64 -5.00 4.32
C ARG A 49 39.25 -4.14 3.22
N ALA A 50 38.65 -4.13 2.03
CA ALA A 50 39.16 -3.36 0.89
C ALA A 50 39.07 -1.84 1.12
N GLU A 51 38.00 -1.37 1.75
CA GLU A 51 37.74 0.05 2.00
C GLU A 51 38.20 0.51 3.40
N SER A 52 38.87 -0.36 4.18
CA SER A 52 39.37 -0.06 5.53
C SER A 52 38.30 0.47 6.50
N TRP A 53 37.10 -0.13 6.48
CA TRP A 53 36.01 0.24 7.37
C TRP A 53 36.35 -0.05 8.84
N THR A 54 35.85 0.81 9.73
CA THR A 54 35.77 0.56 11.17
C THR A 54 34.81 -0.60 11.49
N HIS A 55 34.89 -1.13 12.71
CA HIS A 55 33.98 -2.21 13.15
C HIS A 55 32.52 -1.73 13.17
N GLU A 56 32.31 -0.48 13.56
CA GLU A 56 31.02 0.21 13.59
C GLU A 56 30.43 0.36 12.18
N GLU A 57 31.23 0.76 11.19
CA GLU A 57 30.79 0.89 9.80
C GLU A 57 30.40 -0.48 9.19
N PHE A 58 31.20 -1.52 9.46
CA PHE A 58 30.87 -2.87 9.03
C PHE A 58 29.56 -3.37 9.66
N LEU A 59 29.40 -3.20 10.98
CA LEU A 59 28.18 -3.59 11.68
C LEU A 59 26.96 -2.82 11.14
N ALA A 60 27.10 -1.51 10.94
CA ALA A 60 26.05 -0.67 10.37
C ALA A 60 25.63 -1.15 8.98
N ALA A 61 26.59 -1.43 8.09
CA ALA A 61 26.30 -1.94 6.75
C ALA A 61 25.58 -3.30 6.77
N CYS A 62 26.00 -4.20 7.66
CA CYS A 62 25.34 -5.49 7.88
C CYS A 62 23.87 -5.33 8.32
N LEU A 63 23.62 -4.47 9.31
CA LEU A 63 22.27 -4.23 9.82
C LEU A 63 21.40 -3.49 8.80
N GLN A 64 21.93 -2.46 8.12
CA GLN A 64 21.23 -1.73 7.07
C GLN A 64 20.77 -2.66 5.94
N ARG A 65 21.60 -3.62 5.54
CA ARG A 65 21.25 -4.60 4.51
C ARG A 65 20.05 -5.47 4.89
N GLU A 66 19.94 -5.85 6.16
CA GLU A 66 18.81 -6.62 6.66
C GLU A 66 17.57 -5.74 6.82
N VAL A 67 17.70 -4.52 7.37
CA VAL A 67 16.60 -3.57 7.51
C VAL A 67 15.99 -3.23 6.15
N ALA A 68 16.81 -2.85 5.17
CA ALA A 68 16.36 -2.53 3.82
C ALA A 68 15.62 -3.73 3.17
N ALA A 69 16.13 -4.95 3.38
CA ALA A 69 15.45 -6.14 2.90
C ALA A 69 14.11 -6.37 3.60
N ARG A 70 14.01 -6.16 4.92
CA ARG A 70 12.75 -6.31 5.67
C ARG A 70 11.71 -5.28 5.26
N GLU A 71 12.12 -4.03 5.06
CA GLU A 71 11.24 -2.97 4.56
C GLU A 71 10.72 -3.30 3.16
N ALA A 72 11.61 -3.72 2.25
CA ALA A 72 11.24 -4.13 0.90
C ALA A 72 10.30 -5.34 0.88
N HIS A 73 10.64 -6.42 1.61
CA HIS A 73 9.79 -7.61 1.70
C HIS A 73 8.46 -7.33 2.39
N GLY A 74 8.48 -6.53 3.46
CA GLY A 74 7.28 -6.11 4.17
C GLY A 74 6.36 -5.29 3.27
N GLY A 75 6.92 -4.45 2.40
CA GLY A 75 6.16 -3.70 1.42
C GLY A 75 5.54 -4.58 0.34
N GLU A 76 6.32 -5.44 -0.29
CA GLU A 76 5.82 -6.39 -1.29
C GLU A 76 4.75 -7.34 -0.72
N GLY A 77 4.93 -7.79 0.53
CA GLY A 77 3.93 -8.59 1.23
C GLY A 77 2.60 -7.84 1.40
N ARG A 78 2.65 -6.55 1.76
CA ARG A 78 1.46 -5.71 1.89
C ARG A 78 0.81 -5.40 0.54
N ILE A 79 1.59 -5.16 -0.51
CA ILE A 79 1.07 -4.99 -1.89
C ILE A 79 0.31 -6.24 -2.33
N LYS A 80 0.87 -7.44 -2.11
CA LYS A 80 0.20 -8.71 -2.44
C LYS A 80 -1.08 -8.91 -1.62
N ALA A 81 -1.04 -8.62 -0.32
CA ALA A 81 -2.19 -8.75 0.56
C ALA A 81 -3.33 -7.78 0.22
N ALA A 82 -3.00 -6.59 -0.32
CA ALA A 82 -3.97 -5.58 -0.70
C ALA A 82 -4.83 -5.93 -1.92
N ARG A 83 -4.38 -6.89 -2.76
CA ARG A 83 -5.09 -7.40 -3.95
C ARG A 83 -5.44 -6.31 -4.98
N PHE A 84 -4.51 -5.40 -5.27
CA PHE A 84 -4.69 -4.43 -6.35
C PHE A 84 -4.93 -5.12 -7.71
N PRO A 85 -5.78 -4.54 -8.58
CA PRO A 85 -6.11 -5.14 -9.89
C PRO A 85 -4.92 -5.15 -10.86
N ALA A 86 -3.99 -4.20 -10.68
CA ALA A 86 -2.74 -4.13 -11.41
C ALA A 86 -1.66 -3.43 -10.54
N ARG A 87 -0.39 -3.61 -10.89
CA ARG A 87 0.71 -2.80 -10.33
C ARG A 87 0.83 -1.52 -11.14
N LYS A 88 0.49 -0.38 -10.53
CA LYS A 88 0.58 0.96 -11.13
C LYS A 88 1.23 1.90 -10.13
N SER A 89 2.33 2.54 -10.49
CA SER A 89 2.98 3.54 -9.63
C SER A 89 2.49 4.96 -9.96
N LEU A 90 2.73 5.92 -9.07
CA LEU A 90 2.43 7.33 -9.34
C LEU A 90 3.37 7.90 -10.40
N GLU A 91 4.58 7.34 -10.48
CA GLU A 91 5.63 7.67 -11.42
C GLU A 91 5.27 7.23 -12.86
N ASP A 92 4.50 6.15 -13.01
CA ASP A 92 3.99 5.67 -14.31
C ASP A 92 2.81 6.49 -14.85
N PHE A 93 2.33 7.51 -14.11
CA PHE A 93 1.15 8.27 -14.51
C PHE A 93 1.49 9.30 -15.59
N ASP A 94 0.80 9.23 -16.73
CA ASP A 94 0.95 10.15 -17.86
C ASP A 94 0.17 11.44 -17.62
N TYR A 95 0.83 12.42 -16.97
CA TYR A 95 0.26 13.75 -16.73
C TYR A 95 0.09 14.59 -18.00
N ASP A 96 0.78 14.26 -19.09
CA ASP A 96 0.67 15.00 -20.35
C ASP A 96 -0.67 14.70 -21.04
N HIS A 97 -1.17 13.46 -20.86
CA HIS A 97 -2.54 13.08 -21.20
C HIS A 97 -3.57 13.68 -20.24
N GLN A 98 -3.29 13.66 -18.94
CA GLN A 98 -4.21 14.14 -17.91
C GLN A 98 -3.89 15.57 -17.44
N ARG A 99 -4.02 16.54 -18.37
CA ARG A 99 -3.63 17.94 -18.13
C ARG A 99 -4.48 18.66 -17.06
N SER A 100 -5.65 18.13 -16.71
CA SER A 100 -6.49 18.74 -15.67
C SER A 100 -5.94 18.50 -14.26
N LEU A 101 -5.00 17.57 -14.09
CA LEU A 101 -4.44 17.19 -12.81
C LEU A 101 -3.13 17.93 -12.52
N LYS A 102 -3.07 18.60 -11.37
CA LYS A 102 -1.85 19.25 -10.89
C LYS A 102 -0.89 18.21 -10.29
N ARG A 103 0.34 18.15 -10.80
CA ARG A 103 1.39 17.22 -10.33
C ARG A 103 1.68 17.40 -8.84
N ASP A 104 1.70 18.64 -8.35
CA ASP A 104 2.01 18.96 -6.95
C ASP A 104 1.01 18.35 -5.97
N VAL A 105 -0.27 18.30 -6.33
CA VAL A 105 -1.32 17.69 -5.49
C VAL A 105 -1.09 16.18 -5.36
N ILE A 106 -0.77 15.49 -6.46
CA ILE A 106 -0.47 14.05 -6.41
C ILE A 106 0.85 13.77 -5.68
N ALA A 107 1.85 14.63 -5.86
CA ALA A 107 3.10 14.54 -5.13
C ALA A 107 2.88 14.71 -3.61
N HIS A 108 2.05 15.66 -3.20
CA HIS A 108 1.64 15.84 -1.80
C HIS A 108 0.89 14.63 -1.27
N LEU A 109 -0.12 14.10 -1.99
CA LEU A 109 -0.78 12.87 -1.58
C LEU A 109 0.19 11.68 -1.47
N GLY A 110 1.26 11.67 -2.26
CA GLY A 110 2.34 10.70 -2.19
C GLY A 110 3.20 10.77 -0.92
N THR A 111 3.12 11.83 -0.11
CA THR A 111 3.75 11.87 1.23
C THR A 111 2.96 11.05 2.25
N LEU A 112 1.69 10.74 1.94
CA LEU A 112 0.75 9.97 2.76
C LEU A 112 0.34 10.66 4.06
N ASP A 113 0.50 11.98 4.17
CA ASP A 113 0.10 12.75 5.36
C ASP A 113 -1.38 12.55 5.69
N PHE A 114 -2.24 12.41 4.67
CA PHE A 114 -3.68 12.12 4.81
C PHE A 114 -3.96 10.83 5.62
N VAL A 115 -3.06 9.83 5.56
CA VAL A 115 -3.21 8.56 6.31
C VAL A 115 -3.02 8.77 7.81
N THR A 116 -2.12 9.69 8.17
CA THR A 116 -1.87 10.08 9.56
C THR A 116 -3.00 10.98 10.05
N ALA A 117 -3.42 11.96 9.23
CA ALA A 117 -4.51 12.90 9.51
C ALA A 117 -5.91 12.26 9.54
N LYS A 118 -6.06 11.01 9.05
CA LYS A 118 -7.35 10.31 8.90
C LYS A 118 -8.28 10.98 7.89
N GLU A 119 -7.69 11.65 6.92
CA GLU A 119 -8.39 12.27 5.80
C GLU A 119 -8.62 11.24 4.69
N ASN A 120 -9.65 11.48 3.89
CA ASN A 120 -9.98 10.67 2.72
C ASN A 120 -9.40 11.30 1.44
N VAL A 121 -9.26 10.50 0.40
CA VAL A 121 -8.91 10.97 -0.95
C VAL A 121 -10.01 10.51 -1.89
N ILE A 122 -10.61 11.42 -2.65
CA ILE A 122 -11.73 11.10 -3.53
C ILE A 122 -11.39 11.52 -4.95
N PHE A 123 -11.34 10.55 -5.86
CA PHE A 123 -11.15 10.77 -7.28
C PHE A 123 -12.49 10.70 -8.02
N LEU A 124 -12.90 11.80 -8.64
CA LEU A 124 -14.12 11.90 -9.43
C LEU A 124 -13.80 12.11 -10.90
N GLY A 125 -14.64 11.63 -11.81
CA GLY A 125 -14.55 11.97 -13.24
C GLY A 125 -14.86 10.82 -14.19
N PRO A 126 -14.94 11.07 -15.51
CA PRO A 126 -15.36 10.07 -16.49
C PRO A 126 -14.54 8.77 -16.50
N PRO A 127 -15.05 7.66 -17.07
CA PRO A 127 -14.29 6.43 -17.25
C PRO A 127 -12.97 6.65 -18.03
N GLY A 128 -11.92 5.95 -17.62
CA GLY A 128 -10.63 5.98 -18.33
C GLY A 128 -9.75 7.22 -18.07
N THR A 129 -10.13 8.12 -17.18
CA THR A 129 -9.35 9.34 -16.88
C THR A 129 -8.16 9.13 -15.92
N GLY A 130 -8.00 7.95 -15.34
CA GLY A 130 -6.86 7.61 -14.47
C GLY A 130 -7.16 7.43 -12.98
N LYS A 131 -8.43 7.54 -12.54
CA LYS A 131 -8.83 7.41 -11.12
C LYS A 131 -8.30 6.15 -10.43
N THR A 132 -8.58 4.97 -10.99
CA THR A 132 -8.10 3.68 -10.45
C THR A 132 -6.57 3.57 -10.47
N HIS A 133 -5.89 4.20 -11.43
CA HIS A 133 -4.42 4.23 -11.47
C HIS A 133 -3.90 5.02 -10.26
N LEU A 134 -4.42 6.22 -10.03
CA LEU A 134 -4.00 7.07 -8.91
C LEU A 134 -4.31 6.41 -7.56
N SER A 135 -5.50 5.84 -7.39
CA SER A 135 -5.86 5.14 -6.15
C SER A 135 -4.97 3.92 -5.90
N THR A 136 -4.64 3.17 -6.95
CA THR A 136 -3.68 2.05 -6.88
C THR A 136 -2.27 2.54 -6.56
N GLY A 137 -1.79 3.60 -7.21
CA GLY A 137 -0.46 4.17 -6.98
C GLY A 137 -0.28 4.68 -5.55
N LEU A 138 -1.27 5.39 -5.02
CA LEU A 138 -1.28 5.79 -3.61
C LEU A 138 -1.31 4.58 -2.68
N GLY A 139 -2.14 3.56 -2.98
CA GLY A 139 -2.20 2.32 -2.22
C GLY A 139 -0.88 1.55 -2.22
N ILE A 140 -0.17 1.49 -3.35
CA ILE A 140 1.15 0.86 -3.45
C ILE A 140 2.17 1.67 -2.65
N ARG A 141 2.15 3.00 -2.74
CA ARG A 141 3.05 3.86 -1.97
C ARG A 141 2.83 3.72 -0.47
N ALA A 142 1.57 3.64 -0.01
CA ALA A 142 1.23 3.31 1.36
C ALA A 142 1.72 1.91 1.77
N CYS A 143 1.60 0.93 0.88
CA CYS A 143 2.19 -0.39 1.07
C CYS A 143 3.73 -0.36 1.04
N GLN A 144 4.41 0.63 0.49
CA GLN A 144 5.86 0.72 0.61
C GLN A 144 6.21 1.36 1.97
N ALA A 145 5.50 2.41 2.37
CA ALA A 145 5.69 3.18 3.60
C ALA A 145 5.18 2.53 4.91
N GLY A 146 5.11 1.20 5.01
CA GLY A 146 4.71 0.53 6.26
C GLY A 146 3.20 0.32 6.50
N HIS A 147 2.30 0.99 5.77
CA HIS A 147 0.85 0.84 5.96
C HIS A 147 0.24 -0.41 5.31
N ARG A 148 -0.74 -1.02 5.98
CA ARG A 148 -1.60 -2.04 5.38
C ARG A 148 -2.67 -1.35 4.53
N VAL A 149 -2.96 -1.92 3.37
CA VAL A 149 -4.01 -1.46 2.45
C VAL A 149 -4.88 -2.65 2.09
N ALA A 150 -6.16 -2.41 1.84
CA ALA A 150 -7.00 -3.36 1.12
C ALA A 150 -7.77 -2.63 0.01
N PHE A 151 -7.79 -3.24 -1.16
CA PHE A 151 -8.46 -2.74 -2.35
C PHE A 151 -9.65 -3.64 -2.67
N ALA A 152 -10.80 -3.04 -2.96
CA ALA A 152 -11.89 -3.70 -3.66
C ALA A 152 -12.77 -2.65 -4.34
N THR A 153 -13.57 -3.09 -5.31
CA THR A 153 -14.66 -2.29 -5.86
C THR A 153 -15.74 -2.07 -4.81
N ALA A 154 -16.56 -1.04 -4.98
CA ALA A 154 -17.68 -0.75 -4.09
C ALA A 154 -18.66 -1.94 -4.00
N ALA A 155 -18.89 -2.62 -5.13
CA ALA A 155 -19.71 -3.83 -5.20
C ALA A 155 -19.11 -5.00 -4.40
N GLU A 156 -17.80 -5.24 -4.49
CA GLU A 156 -17.11 -6.28 -3.71
C GLU A 156 -17.12 -6.00 -2.21
N TRP A 157 -16.94 -4.72 -1.82
CA TRP A 157 -17.08 -4.33 -0.42
C TRP A 157 -18.48 -4.59 0.12
N VAL A 158 -19.51 -4.19 -0.62
CA VAL A 158 -20.90 -4.46 -0.27
C VAL A 158 -21.16 -5.96 -0.17
N ALA A 159 -20.73 -6.75 -1.15
CA ALA A 159 -20.92 -8.21 -1.15
C ALA A 159 -20.29 -8.85 0.10
N ARG A 160 -19.04 -8.48 0.43
CA ARG A 160 -18.35 -8.95 1.63
C ARG A 160 -19.11 -8.59 2.93
N LEU A 161 -19.65 -7.38 3.00
CA LEU A 161 -20.42 -6.94 4.17
C LEU A 161 -21.79 -7.63 4.24
N ALA A 162 -22.42 -7.90 3.10
CA ALA A 162 -23.69 -8.63 3.02
C ALA A 162 -23.51 -10.08 3.48
N ASP A 163 -22.45 -10.76 3.03
CA ASP A 163 -22.11 -12.11 3.47
C ASP A 163 -21.85 -12.14 4.99
N ALA A 164 -21.11 -11.16 5.52
CA ALA A 164 -20.87 -11.03 6.95
C ALA A 164 -22.16 -10.74 7.73
N HIS A 165 -23.07 -9.93 7.19
CA HIS A 165 -24.35 -9.61 7.79
C HIS A 165 -25.27 -10.84 7.85
N ALA A 166 -25.40 -11.57 6.74
CA ALA A 166 -26.17 -12.82 6.66
C ALA A 166 -25.63 -13.89 7.63
N ALA A 167 -24.31 -13.90 7.87
CA ALA A 167 -23.67 -14.78 8.84
C ALA A 167 -23.68 -14.26 10.29
N GLY A 168 -24.34 -13.14 10.59
CA GLY A 168 -24.41 -12.55 11.94
C GLY A 168 -23.09 -11.96 12.46
N ARG A 169 -22.10 -11.73 11.58
CA ARG A 169 -20.73 -11.32 11.92
C ARG A 169 -20.33 -9.96 11.35
N LEU A 170 -21.31 -9.12 10.98
CA LEU A 170 -21.05 -7.79 10.41
C LEU A 170 -20.14 -6.92 11.29
N GLN A 171 -20.40 -6.88 12.60
CA GLN A 171 -19.61 -6.04 13.52
C GLN A 171 -18.16 -6.50 13.64
N GLU A 172 -17.91 -7.81 13.66
CA GLU A 172 -16.55 -8.37 13.65
C GLU A 172 -15.80 -7.97 12.37
N GLU A 173 -16.50 -8.02 11.23
CA GLU A 173 -15.92 -7.65 9.94
C GLU A 173 -15.61 -6.15 9.88
N LEU A 174 -16.49 -5.27 10.37
CA LEU A 174 -16.23 -3.83 10.47
C LEU A 174 -15.04 -3.52 11.39
N VAL A 175 -14.92 -4.21 12.53
CA VAL A 175 -13.75 -4.08 13.44
C VAL A 175 -12.46 -4.55 12.77
N LYS A 176 -12.52 -5.61 11.96
CA LYS A 176 -11.37 -6.09 11.19
C LYS A 176 -10.96 -5.07 10.13
N LEU A 177 -11.91 -4.47 9.42
CA LEU A 177 -11.67 -3.47 8.40
C LEU A 177 -11.15 -2.15 8.98
N SER A 178 -11.65 -1.72 10.15
CA SER A 178 -11.18 -0.49 10.82
C SER A 178 -9.71 -0.54 11.22
N ARG A 179 -9.15 -1.74 11.47
CA ARG A 179 -7.71 -1.94 11.74
C ARG A 179 -6.83 -1.75 10.51
N ILE A 180 -7.39 -1.71 9.30
CA ILE A 180 -6.65 -1.45 8.06
C ILE A 180 -6.59 0.06 7.86
N PRO A 181 -5.40 0.70 7.91
CA PRO A 181 -5.27 2.16 7.85
C PRO A 181 -5.86 2.79 6.59
N VAL A 182 -5.73 2.12 5.45
CA VAL A 182 -6.25 2.62 4.16
C VAL A 182 -7.10 1.54 3.50
N LEU A 183 -8.34 1.89 3.17
CA LEU A 183 -9.16 1.10 2.26
C LEU A 183 -9.34 1.85 0.95
N VAL A 184 -9.17 1.15 -0.16
CA VAL A 184 -9.51 1.67 -1.49
C VAL A 184 -10.87 1.12 -1.88
N VAL A 185 -11.81 2.03 -2.14
CA VAL A 185 -13.15 1.75 -2.66
C VAL A 185 -13.20 2.24 -4.10
N ASP A 186 -12.99 1.33 -5.04
CA ASP A 186 -12.99 1.66 -6.46
C ASP A 186 -14.41 1.59 -7.04
N GLU A 187 -14.68 2.32 -8.12
CA GLU A 187 -15.89 2.16 -8.95
C GLU A 187 -17.22 2.44 -8.23
N VAL A 188 -17.27 3.41 -7.33
CA VAL A 188 -18.54 3.90 -6.77
C VAL A 188 -19.38 4.54 -7.88
N GLY A 189 -20.64 4.11 -8.02
CA GLY A 189 -21.60 4.70 -8.95
C GLY A 189 -21.75 4.04 -10.32
N TYR A 190 -21.14 2.86 -10.55
CA TYR A 190 -21.41 2.09 -11.76
C TYR A 190 -22.74 1.33 -11.75
N ILE A 191 -23.18 0.86 -10.58
CA ILE A 191 -24.41 0.09 -10.40
C ILE A 191 -25.14 0.63 -9.17
N PRO A 192 -26.44 0.95 -9.28
CA PRO A 192 -27.26 1.32 -8.12
C PRO A 192 -27.27 0.22 -7.06
N PHE A 193 -27.13 0.60 -5.80
CA PHE A 193 -27.26 -0.30 -4.67
C PHE A 193 -28.73 -0.49 -4.29
N LYS A 194 -29.04 -1.71 -3.85
CA LYS A 194 -30.27 -1.96 -3.09
C LYS A 194 -30.16 -1.24 -1.73
N ALA A 195 -31.30 -0.90 -1.11
CA ALA A 195 -31.33 -0.19 0.17
C ALA A 195 -30.46 -0.85 1.26
N GLU A 196 -30.49 -2.19 1.35
CA GLU A 196 -29.65 -2.93 2.30
C GLU A 196 -28.15 -2.78 2.01
N ALA A 197 -27.75 -2.86 0.74
CA ALA A 197 -26.37 -2.64 0.30
C ALA A 197 -25.90 -1.20 0.60
N ALA A 198 -26.75 -0.21 0.36
CA ALA A 198 -26.47 1.19 0.70
C ALA A 198 -26.25 1.37 2.20
N ASN A 199 -27.08 0.74 3.04
CA ASN A 199 -26.91 0.78 4.50
C ASN A 199 -25.61 0.10 4.96
N LEU A 200 -25.24 -1.05 4.39
CA LEU A 200 -23.98 -1.73 4.71
C LEU A 200 -22.77 -0.86 4.34
N PHE A 201 -22.81 -0.24 3.16
CA PHE A 201 -21.76 0.68 2.72
C PHE A 201 -21.69 1.93 3.62
N PHE A 202 -22.85 2.48 4.02
CA PHE A 202 -22.91 3.58 5.00
C PHE A 202 -22.28 3.20 6.34
N GLN A 203 -22.51 1.99 6.85
CA GLN A 203 -21.88 1.49 8.07
C GLN A 203 -20.36 1.37 7.92
N LEU A 204 -19.86 0.94 6.76
CA LEU A 204 -18.42 0.92 6.48
C LEU A 204 -17.83 2.33 6.55
N VAL A 205 -18.40 3.29 5.82
CA VAL A 205 -17.96 4.70 5.82
C VAL A 205 -18.00 5.27 7.25
N SER A 206 -19.11 5.09 7.95
CA SER A 206 -19.31 5.61 9.31
C SER A 206 -18.34 4.99 10.32
N SER A 207 -18.00 3.71 10.18
CA SER A 207 -17.05 3.05 11.08
C SER A 207 -15.62 3.62 10.98
N ARG A 208 -15.31 4.28 9.86
CA ARG A 208 -13.98 4.80 9.50
C ARG A 208 -13.85 6.31 9.62
N TYR A 209 -14.97 7.04 9.59
CA TYR A 209 -15.02 8.48 9.79
C TYR A 209 -14.17 8.91 11.01
N GLU A 210 -13.25 9.85 10.78
CA GLU A 210 -12.27 10.37 11.78
C GLU A 210 -11.35 9.30 12.43
N ARG A 211 -11.29 8.09 11.87
CA ARG A 211 -10.54 6.96 12.45
C ARG A 211 -9.53 6.35 11.49
N ALA A 212 -9.88 6.22 10.21
CA ALA A 212 -9.03 5.61 9.19
C ALA A 212 -9.41 6.05 7.79
N SER A 213 -8.42 6.27 6.92
CA SER A 213 -8.61 6.87 5.61
C SER A 213 -9.28 5.93 4.60
N LEU A 214 -10.04 6.54 3.70
CA LEU A 214 -10.59 5.94 2.50
C LEU A 214 -9.97 6.62 1.26
N ILE A 215 -9.65 5.81 0.26
CA ILE A 215 -9.42 6.30 -1.11
C ILE A 215 -10.61 5.84 -1.95
N VAL A 216 -11.41 6.78 -2.46
CA VAL A 216 -12.63 6.47 -3.21
C VAL A 216 -12.48 6.89 -4.66
N THR A 217 -12.94 6.07 -5.60
CA THR A 217 -13.10 6.50 -6.99
C THR A 217 -14.56 6.44 -7.42
N SER A 218 -15.01 7.44 -8.17
CA SER A 218 -16.35 7.45 -8.76
C SER A 218 -16.36 8.07 -10.15
N ASN A 219 -17.20 7.53 -11.02
CA ASN A 219 -17.49 8.10 -12.33
C ASN A 219 -18.59 9.18 -12.30
N MET A 220 -19.25 9.37 -11.16
CA MET A 220 -20.37 10.30 -10.99
C MET A 220 -20.00 11.45 -10.04
N PRO A 221 -20.48 12.69 -10.31
CA PRO A 221 -20.39 13.76 -9.31
C PRO A 221 -21.29 13.44 -8.10
N PHE A 222 -20.96 14.01 -6.95
CA PHE A 222 -21.70 13.78 -5.70
C PHE A 222 -23.21 14.07 -5.82
N GLY A 223 -23.62 15.07 -6.59
CA GLY A 223 -25.03 15.40 -6.79
C GLY A 223 -25.87 14.30 -7.45
N ARG A 224 -25.25 13.25 -8.00
CA ARG A 224 -25.93 12.09 -8.57
C ARG A 224 -25.82 10.82 -7.72
N TRP A 225 -25.23 10.90 -6.53
CA TRP A 225 -25.08 9.74 -5.67
C TRP A 225 -26.42 9.26 -5.09
N GLY A 226 -27.48 10.08 -5.08
CA GLY A 226 -28.84 9.63 -4.77
C GLY A 226 -29.30 8.48 -5.67
N GLU A 227 -28.96 8.50 -6.97
CA GLU A 227 -29.24 7.42 -7.92
C GLU A 227 -28.55 6.10 -7.55
N VAL A 228 -27.44 6.18 -6.81
CA VAL A 228 -26.61 5.04 -6.43
C VAL A 228 -27.04 4.47 -5.09
N PHE A 229 -27.35 5.33 -4.11
CA PHE A 229 -27.67 4.91 -2.74
C PHE A 229 -29.18 4.80 -2.46
N GLY A 230 -30.02 5.10 -3.44
CA GLY A 230 -31.47 4.91 -3.42
C GLY A 230 -32.24 6.19 -3.14
N ASP A 231 -31.70 7.09 -2.31
CA ASP A 231 -32.27 8.40 -2.06
C ASP A 231 -31.20 9.46 -1.72
N ASP A 232 -31.57 10.72 -1.89
CA ASP A 232 -30.68 11.87 -1.67
C ASP A 232 -30.31 12.10 -0.20
N VAL A 233 -31.13 11.63 0.75
CA VAL A 233 -30.89 11.82 2.19
C VAL A 233 -29.75 10.91 2.65
N VAL A 234 -29.80 9.63 2.28
CA VAL A 234 -28.74 8.65 2.57
C VAL A 234 -27.45 9.06 1.85
N ALA A 235 -27.56 9.48 0.59
CA ALA A 235 -26.42 9.96 -0.17
C ALA A 235 -25.78 11.19 0.49
N ALA A 236 -26.57 12.20 0.89
CA ALA A 236 -26.07 13.39 1.56
C ALA A 236 -25.36 13.05 2.88
N ALA A 237 -25.95 12.20 3.71
CA ALA A 237 -25.36 11.77 4.97
C ALA A 237 -24.03 11.01 4.78
N MET A 238 -23.89 10.30 3.67
CA MET A 238 -22.66 9.58 3.33
C MET A 238 -21.58 10.51 2.77
N ILE A 239 -21.97 11.42 1.87
CA ILE A 239 -21.07 12.43 1.29
C ILE A 239 -20.51 13.31 2.39
N ASP A 240 -21.35 13.77 3.32
CA ASP A 240 -20.95 14.58 4.48
C ASP A 240 -19.78 13.94 5.24
N ARG A 241 -19.92 12.65 5.61
CA ARG A 241 -18.86 11.90 6.30
C ARG A 241 -17.63 11.63 5.43
N LEU A 242 -17.80 11.40 4.13
CA LEU A 242 -16.68 11.15 3.22
C LEU A 242 -15.86 12.40 2.95
N VAL A 243 -16.52 13.55 2.82
CA VAL A 243 -15.92 14.79 2.29
C VAL A 243 -15.48 15.75 3.38
N HIS A 244 -16.02 15.67 4.61
CA HIS A 244 -15.68 16.59 5.70
C HIS A 244 -14.16 16.74 5.90
N HIS A 245 -13.43 15.61 5.91
CA HIS A 245 -11.97 15.57 5.94
C HIS A 245 -11.46 14.84 4.70
N ALA A 246 -11.41 15.53 3.54
CA ALA A 246 -10.98 14.90 2.31
C ALA A 246 -10.32 15.83 1.29
N GLU A 247 -9.35 15.28 0.56
CA GLU A 247 -8.85 15.85 -0.68
C GLU A 247 -9.71 15.31 -1.85
N VAL A 248 -10.46 16.21 -2.51
CA VAL A 248 -11.35 15.85 -3.63
C VAL A 248 -10.74 16.29 -4.96
N ILE A 249 -10.43 15.31 -5.80
CA ILE A 249 -9.75 15.50 -7.08
C ILE A 249 -10.69 15.14 -8.22
N SER A 250 -11.06 16.14 -9.02
CA SER A 250 -11.90 15.97 -10.20
C SER A 250 -11.06 15.86 -11.46
N LEU A 251 -11.03 14.67 -12.07
CA LEU A 251 -10.36 14.40 -13.33
C LEU A 251 -11.31 14.66 -14.50
N LYS A 252 -10.81 15.32 -15.54
CA LYS A 252 -11.54 15.60 -16.78
C LYS A 252 -10.77 15.04 -17.99
N GLY A 253 -11.39 15.14 -19.17
CA GLY A 253 -10.77 14.76 -20.44
C GLY A 253 -11.07 13.33 -20.89
N ASP A 254 -10.42 12.95 -21.98
CA ASP A 254 -10.72 11.73 -22.71
C ASP A 254 -10.11 10.48 -22.07
N SER A 255 -10.77 9.35 -22.32
CA SER A 255 -10.34 8.04 -21.82
C SER A 255 -8.95 7.68 -22.35
N TYR A 256 -8.00 7.46 -21.43
CA TYR A 256 -6.67 6.97 -21.75
C TYR A 256 -6.72 5.59 -22.43
N ARG A 257 -7.73 4.77 -22.11
CA ARG A 257 -7.92 3.43 -22.70
C ARG A 257 -8.22 3.48 -24.21
N LEU A 258 -8.66 4.63 -24.70
CA LEU A 258 -8.99 4.87 -26.12
C LEU A 258 -7.91 5.68 -26.83
N LYS A 259 -6.82 6.06 -26.14
CA LYS A 259 -5.65 6.70 -26.72
C LYS A 259 -5.09 5.77 -27.81
N ASN A 260 -5.22 6.18 -29.07
CA ASN A 260 -4.86 5.43 -30.29
C ASN A 260 -5.87 4.38 -30.79
N ARG A 261 -7.12 4.38 -30.34
CA ARG A 261 -8.19 3.60 -30.96
C ARG A 261 -9.15 4.53 -31.69
N ASP A 262 -9.26 4.37 -33.00
CA ASP A 262 -10.32 5.02 -33.78
C ASP A 262 -11.63 4.25 -33.55
N LEU A 263 -12.52 4.81 -32.74
CA LEU A 263 -13.72 4.12 -32.26
C LEU A 263 -15.01 4.65 -32.88
N GLY A 264 -14.93 5.64 -33.77
CA GLY A 264 -16.10 6.45 -34.10
C GLY A 264 -16.63 7.19 -32.86
N ARG A 265 -17.43 8.24 -33.09
CA ARG A 265 -17.96 9.07 -32.00
C ARG A 265 -18.99 8.25 -31.21
N PRO A 266 -18.84 8.02 -29.89
CA PRO A 266 -19.92 7.44 -29.10
C PRO A 266 -21.15 8.37 -29.15
N PRO A 267 -22.38 7.82 -29.10
CA PRO A 267 -23.58 8.64 -29.11
C PRO A 267 -23.52 9.61 -27.94
N ALA A 268 -23.66 10.91 -28.22
CA ALA A 268 -23.68 11.94 -27.20
C ALA A 268 -24.80 11.63 -26.21
N ALA A 269 -24.47 11.61 -24.91
CA ALA A 269 -25.48 11.57 -23.87
C ALA A 269 -26.40 12.78 -24.09
N ARG A 270 -27.69 12.53 -24.32
CA ARG A 270 -28.70 13.59 -24.40
C ARG A 270 -28.80 14.24 -23.03
N ASN A 271 -28.42 15.50 -22.94
CA ASN A 271 -28.78 16.33 -21.80
C ASN A 271 -30.24 16.75 -22.00
N ASP A 272 -31.17 15.93 -21.54
CA ASP A 272 -32.58 16.31 -21.47
C ASP A 272 -32.79 17.15 -20.18
N HIS A 273 -32.32 18.40 -20.21
CA HIS A 273 -32.72 19.43 -19.27
C HIS A 273 -33.08 20.70 -20.05
N GLU A 274 -34.30 20.70 -20.60
CA GLU A 274 -35.04 21.89 -20.98
C GLU A 274 -36.53 21.54 -21.08
N GLN A 275 -37.23 21.71 -19.95
CA GLN A 275 -38.63 22.16 -19.86
C GLN A 275 -38.98 22.45 -18.40
#